data_AF-A0A382XB94-F1
#
_entry.id   AF-A0A382XB94-F1
#
_cell.length_a   1.000
_cell.length_b   1.000
_cell.length_c   1.000
_cell.angle_alpha   90.00
_cell.angle_beta   90.00
_cell.angle_gamma   90.00
#
_symmetry.space_group_name_H-M   'P 1'
#
loop_
_entity.id
_entity.type
_entity.pdbx_description
1 polymer ?
#
loop_
_entity_poly.entity_id
_entity_poly.type
_entity_poly.pdbx_seq_one_letter_code
_entity_poly.pdbx_strand_id
1 'polypeptide(L)'
;ILGQPNETMESAKRTIDFAVELNPDIPILGIMVPYPGTKIAEMVAKGEGGYKRLSANWNDYNKQFGNSIEFEDLSRWRLELLQLYGYLKVFLANGRLLDLARFAWNYRYEGFALLGKILGLKLNREFDSTMINSLALDAKNQRP
;
A
#
# COMPACT_ATOMS: atom_id res chain seq x y z
N ILE A 1 4.62 -9.28 3.89
CA ILE A 1 4.98 -7.89 3.46
C ILE A 1 5.49 -8.01 2.03
N LEU A 2 5.07 -7.13 1.13
CA LEU A 2 5.51 -7.03 -0.25
C LEU A 2 6.44 -5.81 -0.42
N GLY A 3 7.37 -5.84 -1.36
CA GLY A 3 8.34 -4.80 -1.65
C GLY A 3 9.63 -4.87 -0.80
N GLN A 4 10.01 -6.05 -0.32
CA GLN A 4 11.29 -6.21 0.38
C GLN A 4 12.48 -5.96 -0.57
N PRO A 5 13.70 -5.70 -0.04
CA PRO A 5 14.88 -5.58 -0.88
C PRO A 5 15.11 -6.86 -1.70
N ASN A 6 15.43 -6.69 -2.98
CA ASN A 6 15.63 -7.75 -3.97
C ASN A 6 14.36 -8.59 -4.25
N GLU A 7 13.17 -8.12 -3.87
CA GLU A 7 11.92 -8.82 -4.15
C GLU A 7 11.58 -8.76 -5.65
N THR A 8 11.27 -9.94 -6.21
CA THR A 8 10.77 -10.08 -7.58
C THR A 8 9.26 -10.35 -7.59
N MET A 9 8.61 -10.12 -8.73
CA MET A 9 7.20 -10.47 -8.95
C MET A 9 6.89 -11.94 -8.61
N GLU A 10 7.81 -12.85 -8.91
CA GLU A 10 7.65 -14.27 -8.58
C GLU A 10 7.67 -14.49 -7.06
N SER A 11 8.65 -13.89 -6.35
CA SER A 11 8.74 -14.01 -4.90
C SER A 11 7.55 -13.37 -4.16
N ALA A 12 7.03 -12.26 -4.69
CA ALA A 12 5.80 -11.62 -4.19
C ALA A 12 4.59 -12.56 -4.34
N LYS A 13 4.46 -13.23 -5.50
CA LYS A 13 3.41 -14.23 -5.73
C LYS A 13 3.54 -15.42 -4.78
N ARG A 14 4.75 -15.95 -4.55
CA ARG A 14 4.97 -17.03 -3.57
C ARG A 14 4.56 -16.61 -2.15
N THR A 15 4.80 -15.35 -1.78
CA THR A 15 4.32 -14.81 -0.49
C THR A 15 2.80 -14.79 -0.40
N ILE A 16 2.12 -14.45 -1.48
CA ILE A 16 0.65 -14.49 -1.57
C ILE A 16 0.14 -15.92 -1.51
N ASP A 17 0.77 -16.85 -2.23
CA ASP A 17 0.41 -18.27 -2.24
C ASP A 17 0.53 -18.87 -0.84
N PHE A 18 1.60 -18.52 -0.12
CA PHE A 18 1.76 -18.89 1.28
C PHE A 18 0.66 -18.32 2.17
N ALA A 19 0.22 -17.08 1.96
CA ALA A 19 -0.90 -16.49 2.70
C ALA A 19 -2.24 -17.19 2.41
N VAL A 20 -2.44 -17.68 1.18
CA VAL A 20 -3.61 -18.47 0.79
C VAL A 20 -3.61 -19.81 1.52
N GLU A 21 -2.47 -20.50 1.54
CA GLU A 21 -2.29 -21.78 2.24
C GLU A 21 -2.51 -21.64 3.75
N LEU A 22 -1.97 -20.58 4.35
CA LEU A 22 -2.12 -20.29 5.77
C LEU A 22 -3.58 -19.99 6.16
N ASN A 23 -4.35 -19.38 5.24
CA ASN A 23 -5.73 -18.94 5.44
C ASN A 23 -5.97 -18.23 6.80
N PRO A 24 -5.26 -17.12 7.09
CA PRO A 24 -5.40 -16.43 8.37
C PRO A 24 -6.80 -15.83 8.54
N ASP A 25 -7.32 -15.79 9.78
CA ASP A 25 -8.64 -15.19 10.08
C ASP A 25 -8.74 -13.75 9.56
N ILE A 26 -7.68 -12.98 9.75
CA ILE A 26 -7.56 -11.61 9.25
C ILE A 26 -6.31 -11.54 8.37
N PRO A 27 -6.43 -11.63 7.03
CA PRO A 27 -5.27 -11.47 6.16
C PRO A 27 -4.83 -10.01 6.18
N ILE A 28 -3.54 -9.77 6.46
CA ILE A 28 -2.92 -8.44 6.39
C ILE A 28 -1.67 -8.54 5.50
N LEU A 29 -1.76 -7.94 4.32
CA LEU A 29 -0.64 -7.81 3.40
C LEU A 29 -0.15 -6.37 3.46
N GLY A 30 1.04 -6.13 4.04
CA GLY A 30 1.67 -4.81 4.05
C GLY A 30 2.57 -4.57 2.83
N ILE A 31 2.73 -3.31 2.42
CA ILE A 31 3.74 -2.88 1.44
C ILE A 31 4.89 -2.23 2.23
N MET A 32 6.13 -2.55 1.87
CA MET A 32 7.34 -2.00 2.47
C MET A 32 7.37 -0.48 2.37
N VAL A 33 7.76 0.18 3.46
CA VAL A 33 7.95 1.63 3.53
C VAL A 33 9.36 1.89 4.08
N PRO A 34 10.24 2.57 3.32
CA PRO A 34 11.59 2.90 3.74
C PRO A 34 11.57 4.08 4.70
N TYR A 35 11.31 3.82 5.98
CA TYR A 35 11.28 4.90 6.97
C TYR A 35 12.66 5.55 7.13
N PRO A 36 12.74 6.89 7.27
CA PRO A 36 14.00 7.60 7.47
C PRO A 36 14.80 7.04 8.65
N GLY A 37 16.12 6.91 8.47
CA GLY A 37 17.02 6.34 9.48
C GLY A 37 17.07 4.81 9.52
N THR A 38 16.28 4.11 8.70
CA THR A 38 16.38 2.65 8.55
C THR A 38 17.42 2.25 7.50
N LYS A 39 17.95 1.03 7.61
CA LYS A 39 18.86 0.48 6.61
C LYS A 39 18.24 0.42 5.21
N ILE A 40 16.94 0.15 5.14
CA ILE A 40 16.19 0.12 3.90
C ILE A 40 16.20 1.51 3.25
N ALA A 41 15.95 2.58 4.01
CA ALA A 41 16.02 3.94 3.48
C ALA A 41 17.41 4.30 2.94
N GLU A 42 18.50 3.85 3.58
CA GLU A 42 19.85 4.01 3.03
C GLU A 42 20.01 3.28 1.69
N MET A 43 19.51 2.05 1.59
CA MET A 43 19.58 1.25 0.36
C MET A 43 18.80 1.94 -0.77
N VAL A 44 17.59 2.45 -0.51
CA VAL A 44 16.81 3.22 -1.48
C VAL A 44 17.57 4.47 -1.95
N ALA A 45 18.18 5.23 -1.02
CA ALA A 45 18.95 6.43 -1.36
C ALA A 45 20.18 6.13 -2.22
N LYS A 46 20.75 4.93 -2.08
CA LYS A 46 21.90 4.45 -2.85
C LYS A 46 21.50 3.73 -4.15
N GLY A 47 20.23 3.39 -4.35
CA GLY A 47 19.78 2.55 -5.45
C GLY A 47 20.21 1.09 -5.30
N GLU A 48 20.38 0.61 -4.07
CA GLU A 48 20.76 -0.76 -3.75
C GLU A 48 19.51 -1.63 -3.52
N GLY A 49 19.64 -2.96 -3.60
CA GLY A 49 18.55 -3.87 -3.25
C GLY A 49 17.36 -3.88 -4.22
N GLY A 50 17.57 -3.55 -5.50
CA GLY A 50 16.53 -3.51 -6.54
C GLY A 50 15.62 -2.27 -6.49
N TYR A 51 15.92 -1.31 -5.60
CA TYR A 51 15.23 -0.01 -5.55
C TYR A 51 15.84 0.95 -6.59
N LYS A 52 15.03 1.72 -7.32
CA LYS A 52 15.57 2.86 -8.07
C LYS A 52 15.93 3.97 -7.09
N ARG A 53 17.01 4.68 -7.42
CA ARG A 53 17.42 5.88 -6.70
C ARG A 53 16.29 6.90 -6.74
N LEU A 54 15.71 7.20 -5.58
CA LEU A 54 14.76 8.29 -5.47
C LEU A 54 15.49 9.63 -5.49
N SER A 55 14.90 10.60 -6.18
CA SER A 55 15.34 11.99 -6.10
C SER A 55 15.38 12.45 -4.64
N ALA A 56 16.51 13.01 -4.20
CA ALA A 56 16.70 13.54 -2.85
C ALA A 56 15.94 14.86 -2.60
N ASN A 57 15.03 15.26 -3.50
CA ASN A 57 14.26 16.49 -3.35
C ASN A 57 13.13 16.27 -2.34
N TRP A 58 13.33 16.81 -1.14
CA TRP A 58 12.35 16.83 -0.05
C TRP A 58 10.99 17.47 -0.45
N ASN A 59 10.96 18.29 -1.52
CA ASN A 59 9.74 18.86 -2.09
C ASN A 59 8.85 17.84 -2.82
N ASP A 60 9.35 16.67 -3.18
CA ASP A 60 8.54 15.58 -3.78
C ASP A 60 7.87 14.69 -2.71
N TYR A 61 8.21 14.88 -1.42
CA TYR A 61 7.61 14.17 -0.30
C TYR A 61 6.32 14.87 0.19
N ASN A 62 5.28 14.89 -0.65
CA ASN A 62 3.96 15.30 -0.19
C ASN A 62 3.31 14.17 0.65
N LYS A 63 3.04 14.45 1.93
CA LYS A 63 2.58 13.50 2.97
C LYS A 63 1.27 12.74 2.68
N GLN A 64 0.63 12.96 1.53
CA GLN A 64 -0.59 12.24 1.11
C GLN A 64 -0.48 11.60 -0.29
N PHE A 65 0.53 11.95 -1.08
CA PHE A 65 0.78 11.37 -2.41
C PHE A 65 2.25 10.97 -2.52
N GLY A 66 2.65 9.97 -1.73
CA GLY A 66 4.03 9.50 -1.69
C GLY A 66 4.43 8.77 -2.97
N ASN A 67 5.01 9.51 -3.93
CA ASN A 67 5.85 8.96 -5.00
C ASN A 67 7.23 8.52 -4.45
N SER A 68 7.24 7.81 -3.33
CA SER A 68 8.47 7.60 -2.53
C SER A 68 9.04 6.20 -2.61
N ILE A 69 8.66 5.37 -3.59
CA ILE A 69 9.44 4.19 -4.02
C ILE A 69 9.07 3.83 -5.47
N GLU A 70 10.02 3.94 -6.39
CA GLU A 70 9.98 3.20 -7.65
C GLU A 70 11.05 2.11 -7.57
N PHE A 71 10.70 0.83 -7.73
CA PHE A 71 11.70 -0.23 -7.92
C PHE A 71 12.12 -0.28 -9.39
N GLU A 72 13.24 -0.96 -9.69
CA GLU A 72 13.65 -1.19 -11.08
C GLU A 72 12.57 -1.96 -11.87
N ASP A 73 11.91 -2.92 -11.23
CA ASP A 73 10.92 -3.82 -11.86
C ASP A 73 9.46 -3.66 -11.36
N LEU A 74 9.26 -3.04 -10.19
CA LEU A 74 7.96 -2.92 -9.50
C LEU A 74 7.64 -1.47 -9.14
N SER A 75 6.76 -0.84 -9.91
CA SER A 75 6.20 0.45 -9.51
C SER A 75 5.32 0.31 -8.27
N ARG A 76 5.16 1.39 -7.50
CA ARG A 76 4.28 1.43 -6.32
C ARG A 76 2.85 0.92 -6.63
N TRP A 77 2.29 1.32 -7.77
CA TRP A 77 0.94 0.88 -8.17
C TRP A 77 0.88 -0.62 -8.49
N ARG A 78 1.97 -1.23 -8.99
CA ARG A 78 2.04 -2.69 -9.20
C ARG A 78 2.03 -3.44 -7.87
N LEU A 79 2.69 -2.92 -6.83
CA LEU A 79 2.63 -3.48 -5.48
C LEU A 79 1.24 -3.35 -4.86
N GLU A 80 0.55 -2.21 -5.06
CA GLU A 80 -0.84 -2.02 -4.64
C GLU A 80 -1.78 -3.00 -5.36
N LEU A 81 -1.59 -3.24 -6.66
CA LEU A 81 -2.34 -4.27 -7.38
C LEU A 81 -2.03 -5.68 -6.88
N LEU A 82 -0.78 -6.00 -6.58
CA LEU A 82 -0.39 -7.28 -6.01
C LEU A 82 -1.02 -7.50 -4.63
N GLN A 83 -1.04 -6.45 -3.80
CA GLN A 83 -1.70 -6.48 -2.50
C GLN A 83 -3.21 -6.75 -2.64
N LEU A 84 -3.89 -6.01 -3.53
CA LEU A 84 -5.31 -6.23 -3.83
C LEU A 84 -5.54 -7.65 -4.35
N TYR A 85 -4.74 -8.09 -5.32
CA TYR A 85 -4.77 -9.46 -5.83
C TYR A 85 -4.61 -10.49 -4.71
N GLY A 86 -3.68 -10.26 -3.78
CA GLY A 86 -3.45 -11.15 -2.64
C GLY A 86 -4.68 -11.27 -1.74
N TYR A 87 -5.32 -10.16 -1.38
CA TYR A 87 -6.58 -10.20 -0.61
C TYR A 87 -7.68 -10.96 -1.34
N LEU A 88 -7.91 -10.65 -2.62
CA LEU A 88 -8.92 -11.32 -3.43
C LEU A 88 -8.64 -12.82 -3.53
N LYS A 89 -7.38 -13.22 -3.74
CA LYS A 89 -6.97 -14.62 -3.85
C LYS A 89 -7.20 -15.37 -2.54
N VAL A 90 -6.85 -14.80 -1.39
CA VAL A 90 -7.10 -15.41 -0.07
C VAL A 90 -8.59 -15.65 0.13
N PHE A 91 -9.45 -14.66 -0.17
CA PHE A 91 -10.88 -14.81 0.03
C PHE A 91 -11.50 -15.84 -0.93
N LEU A 92 -11.16 -15.78 -2.21
CA LEU A 92 -11.74 -16.65 -3.23
C LEU A 92 -11.28 -18.10 -3.08
N ALA A 93 -9.98 -18.33 -2.87
CA ALA A 93 -9.43 -19.68 -2.76
C ALA A 93 -9.93 -20.42 -1.51
N ASN A 94 -10.25 -19.68 -0.44
CA ASN A 94 -10.77 -20.25 0.81
C ASN A 94 -12.30 -20.14 0.95
N GLY A 95 -13.02 -19.78 -0.12
CA GLY A 95 -14.50 -19.71 -0.12
C GLY A 95 -15.11 -18.63 0.78
N ARG A 96 -14.34 -17.60 1.15
CA ARG A 96 -14.72 -16.55 2.11
C ARG A 96 -15.51 -15.43 1.45
N LEU A 97 -16.66 -15.77 0.86
CA LEU A 97 -17.48 -14.83 0.07
C LEU A 97 -18.04 -13.66 0.90
N LEU A 98 -18.38 -13.89 2.17
CA LEU A 98 -18.85 -12.82 3.06
C LEU A 98 -17.73 -11.81 3.38
N ASP A 99 -16.51 -12.28 3.60
CA ASP A 99 -15.36 -11.41 3.84
C ASP A 99 -14.98 -10.64 2.58
N LEU A 100 -15.08 -11.29 1.41
CA LEU A 100 -14.92 -10.62 0.12
C LEU A 100 -15.94 -9.49 -0.07
N ALA A 101 -17.22 -9.74 0.24
CA ALA A 101 -18.27 -8.72 0.13
C ALA A 101 -18.03 -7.54 1.08
N ARG A 102 -17.67 -7.83 2.35
CA ARG A 102 -17.30 -6.79 3.32
C ARG A 102 -16.08 -6.00 2.88
N PHE A 103 -15.05 -6.69 2.37
CA PHE A 103 -13.84 -6.06 1.86
C PHE A 103 -14.18 -5.13 0.68
N ALA A 104 -14.93 -5.61 -0.31
CA ALA A 104 -15.36 -4.79 -1.44
C ALA A 104 -16.16 -3.56 -1.00
N TRP A 105 -17.06 -3.69 -0.02
CA TRP A 105 -17.83 -2.58 0.51
C TRP A 105 -16.94 -1.53 1.19
N ASN A 106 -16.01 -1.96 2.02
CA ASN A 106 -15.14 -1.09 2.81
C ASN A 106 -14.07 -0.40 1.95
N TYR A 107 -13.54 -1.08 0.94
CA TYR A 107 -12.40 -0.62 0.14
C TYR A 107 -12.78 -0.12 -1.27
N ARG A 108 -14.08 0.10 -1.54
CA ARG A 108 -14.55 0.54 -2.88
C ARG A 108 -13.92 1.85 -3.34
N TYR A 109 -13.70 2.80 -2.43
CA TYR A 109 -13.13 4.11 -2.77
C TYR A 109 -11.66 4.00 -3.15
N GLU A 110 -10.90 3.20 -2.41
CA GLU A 110 -9.50 2.87 -2.66
C GLU A 110 -9.36 2.11 -3.98
N GLY A 111 -10.28 1.18 -4.27
CA GLY A 111 -10.37 0.49 -5.55
C GLY A 111 -10.55 1.47 -6.72
N PHE A 112 -11.48 2.43 -6.60
CA PHE A 112 -11.65 3.49 -7.60
C PHE A 112 -10.41 4.37 -7.76
N ALA A 113 -9.71 4.68 -6.68
CA ALA A 113 -8.46 5.45 -6.75
C ALA A 113 -7.36 4.67 -7.50
N LEU A 114 -7.23 3.36 -7.25
CA LEU A 114 -6.27 2.50 -7.96
C LEU A 114 -6.60 2.39 -9.45
N LEU A 115 -7.89 2.23 -9.81
CA LEU A 115 -8.35 2.27 -11.20
C LEU A 115 -8.03 3.61 -11.86
N GLY A 116 -8.21 4.72 -11.15
CA GLY A 116 -7.79 6.04 -11.61
C GLY A 116 -6.30 6.10 -11.95
N LYS A 117 -5.45 5.57 -11.06
CA LYS A 117 -3.99 5.49 -11.29
C LYS A 117 -3.66 4.66 -12.54
N ILE A 118 -4.34 3.53 -12.76
CA ILE A 118 -4.16 2.67 -13.94
C ILE A 118 -4.53 3.41 -15.24
N LEU A 119 -5.63 4.16 -15.21
CA LEU A 119 -6.15 4.90 -16.36
C LEU A 119 -5.40 6.21 -16.62
N GLY A 120 -4.34 6.52 -15.86
CA GLY A 120 -3.61 7.79 -15.97
C GLY A 120 -4.45 9.01 -15.58
N LEU A 121 -5.61 8.80 -14.95
CA LEU A 121 -6.48 9.85 -14.49
C LEU A 121 -5.88 10.41 -13.19
N LYS A 122 -5.50 11.69 -13.21
CA LYS A 122 -5.22 12.44 -11.97
C LYS A 122 -6.54 12.57 -11.21
N LEU A 123 -6.90 11.56 -10.42
CA LEU A 123 -7.99 11.67 -9.45
C LEU A 123 -7.54 12.66 -8.37
N ASN A 124 -7.81 13.94 -8.60
CA ASN A 124 -7.75 14.97 -7.57
C ASN A 124 -8.89 14.67 -6.59
N ARG A 125 -8.55 14.16 -5.41
CA ARG A 125 -9.37 14.39 -4.23
C ARG A 125 -8.48 15.02 -3.18
N GLU A 126 -8.71 16.31 -2.95
CA GLU A 126 -8.52 16.89 -1.63
C GLU A 126 -9.28 15.99 -0.66
N PHE A 127 -8.54 15.17 0.09
CA PHE A 127 -9.10 14.47 1.23
C PHE A 127 -9.43 15.53 2.25
N ASP A 128 -10.73 15.69 2.51
CA ASP A 128 -11.29 16.71 3.36
C ASP A 128 -10.73 16.62 4.79
N SER A 129 -9.66 17.36 5.02
CA SER A 129 -9.00 17.54 6.33
C SER A 129 -9.93 18.11 7.40
N THR A 130 -11.13 18.56 7.01
CA THR A 130 -12.15 19.12 7.89
C THR A 130 -12.81 18.05 8.78
N MET A 131 -12.96 16.81 8.31
CA MET A 131 -13.54 15.68 9.08
C MET A 131 -12.55 15.08 10.11
N ILE A 132 -11.25 15.05 9.79
CA ILE A 132 -10.22 14.57 10.73
C ILE A 132 -9.94 15.65 11.79
N ASN A 133 -9.97 16.93 11.42
CA ASN A 133 -9.81 18.02 12.37
C ASN A 133 -11.00 18.14 13.32
N SER A 134 -12.24 17.90 12.88
CA SER A 134 -13.41 17.92 13.78
C SER A 134 -13.35 16.80 14.82
N LEU A 135 -12.98 15.58 14.42
CA LEU A 135 -12.81 14.44 15.35
C LEU A 135 -11.61 14.62 16.30
N ALA A 136 -10.53 15.25 15.83
CA ALA A 136 -9.35 15.55 16.65
C ALA A 136 -9.59 16.71 17.64
N LEU A 137 -10.45 17.67 17.30
CA LEU A 137 -10.87 18.76 18.18
C LEU A 137 -11.79 18.26 19.31
N ASP A 138 -12.74 17.37 19.00
CA ASP A 138 -13.61 16.75 20.00
C ASP A 138 -12.82 15.88 21.00
N ALA A 139 -11.81 15.14 20.53
CA ALA A 139 -10.96 14.31 21.38
C ALA A 139 -9.98 15.11 22.27
N LYS A 140 -9.76 16.40 21.97
CA LYS A 140 -8.90 17.30 22.76
C LYS A 140 -9.68 18.07 23.83
N ASN A 141 -10.97 18.28 23.63
CA ASN A 141 -11.88 18.96 24.57
C ASN A 141 -12.54 18.02 25.59
N GLN A 142 -12.33 16.70 25.50
CA GLN A 142 -12.89 15.69 26.41
C GLN A 142 -11.88 15.04 27.36
N ARG A 143 -10.66 15.59 27.49
CA ARG A 143 -9.75 15.16 28.56
C ARG A 143 -9.88 16.12 29.75
N PRO A 144 -10.13 15.62 30.97
CA PRO A 144 -10.21 16.46 32.17
C PRO A 144 -8.88 17.13 32.49
#